data_AF-A0A7S1T0L3-F1
#
_entry.id   AF-A0A7S1T0L3-F1
#
_cell.length_a   1.000
_cell.length_b   1.000
_cell.length_c   1.000
_cell.angle_alpha   90.00
_cell.angle_beta   90.00
_cell.angle_gamma   90.00
#
_symmetry.space_group_name_H-M   'P 1'
#
loop_
_entity.id
_entity.type
_entity.pdbx_description
1 polymer ?
#
loop_
_entity_poly.entity_id
_entity_poly.type
_entity_poly.pdbx_seq_one_letter_code
_entity_poly.pdbx_strand_id
1 'polypeptide(L)'
;AFSTHVSMATMFRFIANMSPSMVRASSIASVALLINVLTSGYTIVFGDIPPWWIWVYWISPFAYAIRAFVISEMTSPRWGENGIIALESFDFFTGFRWVWLGVAFQWIFTAVTVILSSAILTFTDTRSAHQVRISDRQRDQAIAQAKSEYRRAKLQLKELQKELKAPTQTTSNAAAAGAAASPEDVSVSLPAGSASPIPFTPVSLVWRDLKYVVKTPNGARLELLKGISGYGCPGRLTALMGGSGAGKTTLMDVISGRKTQGEIQGELLVNGAPKNQSSFSRIMGYVEQTDIHSPQATVREALGFSAALR
;
A
#
# COMPACT_ATOMS: atom_id res chain seq x y z
N ALA A 1 20.02 -5.22 -25.16
CA ALA A 1 19.96 -5.67 -23.76
C ALA A 1 19.26 -4.65 -22.85
N PHE A 2 19.86 -3.49 -22.54
CA PHE A 2 19.26 -2.49 -21.63
C PHE A 2 17.84 -2.07 -22.04
N SER A 3 17.66 -1.70 -23.32
CA SER A 3 16.37 -1.28 -23.85
C SER A 3 15.28 -2.35 -23.71
N THR A 4 15.63 -3.62 -23.85
CA THR A 4 14.71 -4.77 -23.69
C THR A 4 14.29 -4.97 -22.25
N HIS A 5 15.23 -4.77 -21.31
CA HIS A 5 14.91 -4.85 -19.88
C HIS A 5 13.94 -3.73 -19.47
N VAL A 6 14.19 -2.51 -19.94
CA VAL A 6 13.32 -1.36 -19.66
C VAL A 6 11.93 -1.57 -20.24
N SER A 7 11.80 -1.98 -21.51
CA SER A 7 10.50 -2.21 -22.15
C SER A 7 9.69 -3.33 -21.47
N MET A 8 10.35 -4.41 -21.04
CA MET A 8 9.69 -5.49 -20.34
C MET A 8 9.23 -5.05 -18.94
N ALA A 9 10.05 -4.28 -18.23
CA ALA A 9 9.69 -3.72 -16.92
C ALA A 9 8.49 -2.77 -17.01
N THR A 10 8.41 -1.92 -18.04
CA THR A 10 7.26 -1.02 -18.23
C THR A 10 6.00 -1.77 -18.65
N MET A 11 6.11 -2.86 -19.41
CA MET A 11 4.99 -3.76 -19.71
C MET A 11 4.41 -4.38 -18.43
N PHE A 12 5.26 -4.91 -17.54
CA PHE A 12 4.78 -5.51 -16.29
C PHE A 12 4.20 -4.47 -15.33
N ARG A 13 4.79 -3.26 -15.27
CA ARG A 13 4.20 -2.14 -14.51
C ARG A 13 2.82 -1.75 -15.04
N PHE A 14 2.66 -1.73 -16.35
CA PHE A 14 1.38 -1.47 -16.98
C PHE A 14 0.32 -2.54 -16.61
N ILE A 15 0.67 -3.84 -16.69
CA ILE A 15 -0.21 -4.94 -16.27
C ILE A 15 -0.58 -4.83 -14.79
N ALA A 16 0.38 -4.47 -13.94
CA ALA A 16 0.16 -4.28 -12.51
C ALA A 16 -0.83 -3.13 -12.25
N ASN A 17 -0.67 -2.00 -12.93
CA ASN A 17 -1.54 -0.83 -12.76
C ASN A 17 -2.96 -1.06 -13.27
N MET A 18 -3.15 -1.93 -14.26
CA MET A 18 -4.47 -2.34 -14.74
C MET A 18 -5.16 -3.35 -13.81
N SER A 19 -4.40 -4.04 -12.96
CA SER A 19 -4.89 -5.16 -12.16
C SER A 19 -5.32 -4.71 -10.75
N PRO A 20 -6.56 -4.99 -10.30
CA PRO A 20 -7.02 -4.56 -8.97
C PRO A 20 -6.53 -5.45 -7.81
N SER A 21 -5.72 -6.47 -8.09
CA SER A 21 -5.16 -7.37 -7.08
C SER A 21 -3.82 -7.94 -7.53
N MET A 22 -2.90 -8.13 -6.58
CA MET A 22 -1.57 -8.69 -6.81
C MET A 22 -1.62 -10.10 -7.42
N VAL A 23 -2.51 -10.97 -6.96
CA VAL A 23 -2.61 -12.35 -7.47
C VAL A 23 -3.03 -12.37 -8.94
N ARG A 24 -4.00 -11.52 -9.31
CA ARG A 24 -4.43 -11.38 -10.72
C ARG A 24 -3.32 -10.82 -11.59
N ALA A 25 -2.61 -9.80 -11.11
CA ALA A 25 -1.49 -9.20 -11.85
C ALA A 25 -0.41 -10.24 -12.17
N SER A 26 -0.03 -11.06 -11.17
CA SER A 26 1.00 -12.08 -11.34
C SER A 26 0.61 -13.15 -12.36
N SER A 27 -0.65 -13.61 -12.33
CA SER A 27 -1.13 -14.62 -13.29
C SER A 27 -1.23 -14.08 -14.71
N ILE A 28 -1.64 -12.82 -14.88
CA ILE A 28 -1.69 -12.19 -16.21
C ILE A 28 -0.27 -11.95 -16.74
N ALA A 29 0.66 -11.50 -15.88
CA ALA A 29 2.04 -11.26 -16.24
C ALA A 29 2.77 -12.53 -16.70
N SER A 30 2.54 -13.68 -16.03
CA SER A 30 3.17 -14.95 -16.42
C SER A 30 2.67 -15.46 -17.77
N VAL A 31 1.37 -15.36 -18.04
CA VAL A 31 0.79 -15.70 -19.35
C VAL A 31 1.29 -14.76 -20.44
N ALA A 32 1.35 -13.45 -20.17
CA ALA A 32 1.89 -12.47 -21.11
C ALA A 32 3.36 -12.74 -21.43
N LEU A 33 4.18 -13.10 -20.43
CA LEU A 33 5.57 -13.48 -20.65
C LEU A 33 5.69 -14.73 -21.52
N LEU A 34 4.88 -15.76 -21.24
CA LEU A 34 4.86 -16.99 -22.02
C LEU A 34 4.56 -16.70 -23.50
N ILE A 35 3.53 -15.90 -23.77
CA ILE A 35 3.14 -15.50 -25.14
C ILE A 35 4.27 -14.72 -25.82
N ASN A 36 4.91 -13.78 -25.11
CA ASN A 36 6.03 -13.00 -25.64
C ASN A 36 7.23 -13.87 -26.03
N VAL A 37 7.55 -14.90 -25.23
CA VAL A 37 8.64 -15.84 -25.53
C VAL A 37 8.28 -16.76 -26.70
N LEU A 38 7.06 -17.30 -26.72
CA LEU A 38 6.58 -18.20 -27.77
C LEU A 38 6.59 -17.53 -29.15
N THR A 39 6.14 -16.28 -29.21
CA THR A 39 6.03 -15.49 -30.45
C THR A 39 7.28 -14.66 -30.76
N SER A 40 8.40 -14.96 -30.12
CA SER A 40 9.62 -14.16 -30.23
C SER A 40 10.43 -14.39 -31.52
N GLY A 41 10.03 -15.36 -32.35
CA GLY A 41 10.80 -15.80 -33.52
C GLY A 41 11.88 -16.82 -33.21
N TYR A 42 12.17 -17.12 -31.94
CA TYR A 42 13.11 -18.18 -31.54
C TYR A 42 12.44 -19.55 -31.38
N THR A 43 11.25 -19.60 -30.76
CA THR A 43 10.53 -20.87 -30.51
C THR A 43 9.64 -21.26 -31.69
N ILE A 44 8.93 -20.30 -32.27
CA ILE A 44 8.14 -20.47 -33.49
C ILE A 44 8.69 -19.48 -34.51
N VAL A 45 9.06 -19.99 -35.69
CA VAL A 45 9.56 -19.20 -36.82
C VAL A 45 8.43 -18.36 -37.40
N PHE A 46 8.74 -17.17 -37.93
CA PHE A 46 7.74 -16.23 -38.44
C PHE A 46 6.78 -16.87 -39.48
N GLY A 47 7.33 -17.64 -40.43
CA GLY A 47 6.54 -18.35 -41.45
C GLY A 47 5.59 -19.43 -40.91
N ASP A 48 5.83 -19.97 -39.71
CA ASP A 48 5.00 -21.01 -39.10
C ASP A 48 3.86 -20.44 -38.23
N ILE A 49 3.85 -19.12 -38.01
CA ILE A 49 2.80 -18.47 -37.20
C ILE A 49 1.52 -18.36 -38.04
N PRO A 50 0.37 -18.89 -37.57
CA PRO A 50 -0.88 -18.77 -38.29
C PRO A 50 -1.24 -17.29 -38.61
N PRO A 51 -1.76 -16.98 -39.82
CA PRO A 51 -1.98 -15.60 -40.24
C PRO A 51 -2.88 -14.78 -39.30
N TRP A 52 -3.82 -15.42 -38.60
CA TRP A 52 -4.72 -14.74 -37.65
C TRP A 52 -4.07 -14.41 -36.31
N TRP A 53 -2.89 -14.99 -35.99
CA TRP A 53 -2.13 -14.74 -34.74
C TRP A 53 -0.86 -13.92 -34.95
N ILE A 54 -0.52 -13.59 -36.20
CA ILE A 54 0.72 -12.89 -36.55
C ILE A 54 0.85 -11.51 -35.91
N TRP A 55 -0.25 -10.85 -35.55
CA TRP A 55 -0.23 -9.55 -34.88
C TRP A 55 0.45 -9.59 -33.51
N VAL A 56 0.41 -10.74 -32.81
CA VAL A 56 1.08 -10.89 -31.50
C VAL A 56 2.59 -10.75 -31.65
N TYR A 57 3.14 -11.29 -32.74
CA TYR A 57 4.54 -11.13 -33.11
C TYR A 57 4.91 -9.66 -33.31
N TRP A 58 4.05 -8.89 -33.98
CA TRP A 58 4.30 -7.46 -34.28
C TRP A 58 4.13 -6.53 -33.08
N ILE A 59 3.41 -6.94 -32.04
CA ILE A 59 3.25 -6.18 -30.79
C ILE A 59 4.33 -6.55 -29.77
N SER A 60 4.85 -7.77 -29.82
CA SER A 60 5.81 -8.31 -28.85
C SER A 60 7.13 -7.52 -28.84
N PRO A 61 7.47 -6.77 -27.77
CA PRO A 61 8.79 -6.16 -27.65
C PRO A 61 9.91 -7.20 -27.60
N PHE A 62 9.61 -8.44 -27.19
CA PHE A 62 10.62 -9.49 -27.13
C PHE A 62 11.04 -9.97 -28.53
N ALA A 63 10.10 -10.05 -29.48
CA ALA A 63 10.38 -10.45 -30.86
C ALA A 63 11.38 -9.50 -31.55
N TYR A 64 11.17 -8.19 -31.41
CA TYR A 64 12.11 -7.19 -31.97
C TYR A 64 13.46 -7.19 -31.27
N ALA A 65 13.51 -7.51 -29.97
CA ALA A 65 14.75 -7.58 -29.23
C ALA A 65 15.62 -8.77 -29.68
N ILE A 66 15.03 -9.96 -29.81
CA ILE A 66 15.74 -11.15 -30.31
C ILE A 66 16.18 -10.92 -31.75
N ARG A 67 15.29 -10.42 -32.62
CA ARG A 67 15.64 -10.11 -34.01
C ARG A 67 16.83 -9.15 -34.11
N ALA A 68 16.82 -8.05 -33.37
CA ALA A 68 17.93 -7.09 -33.37
C ALA A 68 19.25 -7.72 -32.89
N PHE A 69 19.18 -8.60 -31.88
CA PHE A 69 20.35 -9.30 -31.35
C PHE A 69 20.92 -10.31 -32.36
N VAL A 70 20.07 -11.18 -32.91
CA VAL A 70 20.49 -12.23 -33.86
C VAL A 70 21.05 -11.60 -35.14
N ILE A 71 20.42 -10.56 -35.69
CA ILE A 71 20.96 -9.85 -36.87
C ILE A 71 22.32 -9.23 -36.54
N SER A 72 22.46 -8.60 -35.37
CA SER A 72 23.74 -7.96 -34.99
C SER A 72 24.89 -8.96 -34.86
N GLU A 73 24.62 -10.17 -34.37
CA GLU A 73 25.63 -11.22 -34.21
C GLU A 73 25.94 -11.93 -35.54
N MET A 74 24.90 -12.33 -36.28
CA MET A 74 25.03 -13.13 -37.51
C MET A 74 25.53 -12.33 -38.71
N THR A 75 25.42 -11.00 -38.67
CA THR A 75 26.01 -10.12 -39.70
C THR A 75 27.49 -9.81 -39.41
N SER A 76 28.03 -10.27 -38.27
CA SER A 76 29.43 -9.99 -37.93
C SER A 76 30.40 -10.74 -38.86
N PRO A 77 31.60 -10.18 -39.13
CA PRO A 77 32.57 -10.79 -40.05
C PRO A 77 33.01 -12.21 -39.66
N ARG A 78 32.81 -12.61 -38.39
CA ARG A 78 33.12 -13.94 -37.87
C ARG A 78 32.34 -15.05 -38.56
N TRP A 79 31.11 -14.78 -38.97
CA TRP A 79 30.19 -15.79 -39.52
C TRP A 79 30.18 -15.82 -41.05
N GLY A 80 30.66 -14.77 -41.72
CA GLY A 80 30.72 -14.69 -43.17
C GLY A 80 29.35 -14.97 -43.82
N GLU A 81 29.35 -15.71 -44.92
CA GLU A 81 28.11 -16.11 -45.63
C GLU A 81 27.23 -17.07 -44.81
N ASN A 82 27.82 -17.87 -43.92
CA ASN A 82 27.08 -18.82 -43.08
C ASN A 82 26.11 -18.12 -42.13
N GLY A 83 26.42 -16.90 -41.69
CA GLY A 83 25.54 -16.10 -40.83
C GLY A 83 24.27 -15.64 -41.56
N ILE A 84 24.39 -15.31 -42.85
CA ILE A 84 23.25 -14.86 -43.67
C ILE A 84 22.33 -16.05 -43.96
N ILE A 85 22.91 -17.21 -44.32
CA ILE A 85 22.15 -18.45 -44.56
C ILE A 85 21.41 -18.88 -43.28
N ALA A 86 22.04 -18.74 -42.11
CA ALA A 86 21.39 -19.02 -40.83
C ALA A 86 20.19 -18.09 -40.58
N LEU A 87 20.31 -16.79 -40.86
CA LEU A 87 19.20 -15.84 -40.73
C LEU A 87 18.02 -16.19 -41.66
N GLU A 88 18.31 -16.56 -42.91
CA GLU A 88 17.28 -16.98 -43.88
C GLU A 88 16.57 -18.27 -43.45
N SER A 89 17.30 -19.21 -42.83
CA SER A 89 16.70 -20.47 -42.35
C SER A 89 15.68 -20.26 -41.22
N PHE A 90 15.84 -19.20 -40.43
CA PHE A 90 14.90 -18.81 -39.37
C PHE A 90 13.91 -17.71 -39.83
N ASP A 91 13.83 -17.44 -41.13
CA ASP A 91 12.91 -16.46 -41.73
C ASP A 91 13.07 -15.05 -41.13
N PHE A 92 14.29 -14.69 -40.73
CA PHE A 92 14.61 -13.36 -40.24
C PHE A 92 14.96 -12.43 -41.40
N PHE A 93 14.42 -11.21 -41.37
CA PHE A 93 14.79 -10.17 -42.33
C PHE A 93 16.27 -9.78 -42.18
N THR A 94 17.07 -9.94 -43.24
CA THR A 94 18.54 -9.83 -43.23
C THR A 94 19.09 -8.39 -43.24
N GLY A 95 18.23 -7.37 -43.33
CA GLY A 95 18.67 -5.97 -43.45
C GLY A 95 19.09 -5.34 -42.11
N PHE A 96 20.26 -4.69 -42.07
CA PHE A 96 20.74 -3.95 -40.88
C PHE A 96 19.78 -2.84 -40.40
N ARG A 97 18.92 -2.32 -41.29
CA ARG A 97 17.84 -1.37 -40.94
C ARG A 97 16.89 -1.93 -39.87
N TRP A 98 16.69 -3.24 -39.81
CA TRP A 98 15.82 -3.89 -38.85
C TRP A 98 16.35 -3.84 -37.42
N VAL A 99 17.67 -3.70 -37.23
CA VAL A 99 18.27 -3.48 -35.91
C VAL A 99 17.82 -2.14 -35.35
N TRP A 100 17.98 -1.07 -36.14
CA TRP A 100 17.54 0.27 -35.75
C TRP A 100 16.03 0.39 -35.59
N LEU A 101 15.25 -0.29 -36.45
CA LEU A 101 13.80 -0.37 -36.29
C LEU A 101 13.43 -1.06 -34.98
N GLY A 102 14.12 -2.16 -34.62
CA GLY A 102 13.91 -2.85 -33.36
C GLY A 102 14.20 -1.96 -32.15
N VAL A 103 15.32 -1.22 -32.18
CA VAL A 103 15.67 -0.27 -31.12
C VAL A 103 14.64 0.86 -31.01
N ALA A 104 14.22 1.46 -32.13
CA ALA A 104 13.20 2.50 -32.15
C ALA A 104 11.86 1.98 -31.60
N PHE A 105 11.45 0.78 -32.01
CA PHE A 105 10.25 0.11 -31.50
C PHE A 105 10.29 -0.07 -29.98
N GLN A 106 11.41 -0.52 -29.41
CA GLN A 106 11.52 -0.69 -27.95
C GLN A 106 11.28 0.62 -27.19
N TRP A 107 11.85 1.74 -27.66
CA TRP A 107 11.67 3.04 -27.03
C TRP A 107 10.25 3.58 -27.19
N ILE A 108 9.65 3.43 -28.37
CA ILE A 108 8.26 3.79 -28.63
C ILE A 108 7.32 2.97 -27.73
N PHE A 109 7.51 1.66 -27.66
CA PHE A 109 6.74 0.76 -26.80
C PHE A 109 6.87 1.14 -25.32
N THR A 110 8.09 1.47 -24.88
CA THR A 110 8.34 1.96 -23.52
C THR A 110 7.57 3.26 -23.24
N ALA A 111 7.64 4.24 -24.15
CA ALA A 111 6.92 5.50 -24.00
C ALA A 111 5.40 5.28 -23.95
N VAL A 112 4.86 4.46 -24.85
CA VAL A 112 3.42 4.13 -24.91
C VAL A 112 2.96 3.45 -23.62
N THR A 113 3.69 2.44 -23.13
CA THR A 113 3.33 1.73 -21.89
C THR A 113 3.42 2.62 -20.65
N VAL A 114 4.37 3.55 -20.60
CA VAL A 114 4.48 4.55 -19.52
C VAL A 114 3.33 5.56 -19.58
N ILE A 115 2.99 6.09 -20.76
CA ILE A 115 1.87 7.02 -20.94
C ILE A 115 0.56 6.34 -20.56
N LEU A 116 0.33 5.12 -21.03
CA LEU A 116 -0.89 4.37 -20.76
C LEU A 116 -0.98 4.01 -19.27
N SER A 117 0.12 3.60 -18.65
CA SER A 117 0.23 3.40 -17.21
C SER A 117 -0.12 4.68 -16.43
N SER A 118 0.40 5.82 -16.85
CA SER A 118 0.14 7.11 -16.21
C SER A 118 -1.33 7.51 -16.36
N ALA A 119 -1.91 7.31 -17.55
CA ALA A 119 -3.32 7.55 -17.82
C ALA A 119 -4.21 6.66 -16.93
N ILE A 120 -3.91 5.36 -16.82
CA ILE A 120 -4.64 4.46 -15.92
C ILE A 120 -4.61 5.00 -14.49
N LEU A 121 -3.45 5.41 -13.99
CA LEU A 121 -3.35 5.97 -12.65
C LEU A 121 -4.19 7.24 -12.51
N THR A 122 -4.13 8.18 -13.44
CA THR A 122 -4.94 9.41 -13.39
C THR A 122 -6.45 9.14 -13.38
N PHE A 123 -6.92 8.19 -14.21
CA PHE A 123 -8.34 7.81 -14.26
C PHE A 123 -8.78 6.93 -13.09
N THR A 124 -7.84 6.23 -12.47
CA THR A 124 -8.11 5.33 -11.33
C THR A 124 -8.01 6.07 -9.99
N ASP A 125 -7.14 7.08 -9.86
CA ASP A 125 -6.99 7.91 -8.65
C ASP A 125 -8.24 8.72 -8.32
N THR A 126 -9.03 9.09 -9.35
CA THR A 126 -10.35 9.72 -9.14
C THR A 126 -11.40 8.75 -8.59
N ARG A 127 -11.16 7.44 -8.65
CA ARG A 127 -12.08 6.39 -8.16
C ARG A 127 -11.54 5.56 -6.99
N SER A 128 -10.26 5.68 -6.64
CA SER A 128 -9.56 4.68 -5.82
C SER A 128 -8.95 5.25 -4.54
N ALA A 129 -9.70 6.05 -3.80
CA ALA A 129 -9.69 5.86 -2.34
C ALA A 129 -10.54 4.61 -2.03
N HIS A 130 -10.19 3.48 -2.62
CA HIS A 130 -10.77 2.20 -2.26
C HIS A 130 -10.17 1.89 -0.89
N GLN A 131 -10.88 2.32 0.17
CA GLN A 131 -10.78 1.63 1.46
C GLN A 131 -10.79 0.15 1.09
N VAL A 132 -9.74 -0.58 1.47
CA VAL A 132 -9.74 -2.04 1.41
C VAL A 132 -10.94 -2.46 2.25
N ARG A 133 -12.09 -2.60 1.58
CA ARG A 133 -13.30 -3.15 2.14
C ARG A 133 -12.97 -4.63 2.18
N ILE A 134 -12.26 -5.02 3.25
CA ILE A 134 -12.27 -6.40 3.71
C ILE A 134 -13.75 -6.77 3.69
N SER A 135 -14.12 -7.74 2.84
CA SER A 135 -15.49 -8.23 2.75
C SER A 135 -16.01 -8.41 4.17
N ASP A 136 -17.22 -7.95 4.49
CA ASP A 136 -17.72 -8.00 5.87
C ASP A 136 -17.56 -9.40 6.48
N ARG A 137 -17.65 -10.45 5.64
CA ARG A 137 -17.34 -11.84 5.99
C ARG A 137 -15.89 -12.09 6.45
N GLN A 138 -14.90 -11.54 5.74
CA GLN A 138 -13.49 -11.67 6.11
C GLN A 138 -13.16 -10.88 7.38
N ARG A 139 -13.80 -9.71 7.56
CA ARG A 139 -13.66 -8.89 8.78
C ARG A 139 -14.25 -9.64 9.97
N ASP A 140 -15.43 -10.23 9.81
CA ASP A 140 -16.10 -11.01 10.85
C ASP A 140 -15.33 -12.28 11.21
N GLN A 141 -14.74 -12.96 10.21
CA GLN A 141 -13.85 -14.11 10.43
C GLN A 141 -12.59 -13.72 11.20
N ALA A 142 -11.93 -12.63 10.83
CA ALA A 142 -10.75 -12.13 11.54
C ALA A 142 -11.08 -11.72 12.99
N ILE A 143 -12.22 -11.04 13.20
CA ILE A 143 -12.70 -10.68 14.55
C ILE A 143 -13.05 -11.93 15.37
N ALA A 144 -13.66 -12.95 14.76
CA ALA A 144 -13.99 -14.20 15.44
C ALA A 144 -12.74 -14.99 15.85
N GLN A 145 -11.73 -15.05 14.96
CA GLN A 145 -10.43 -15.67 15.25
C GLN A 145 -9.72 -14.95 16.41
N ALA A 146 -9.59 -13.63 16.34
CA ALA A 146 -8.98 -12.83 17.39
C ALA A 146 -9.71 -12.97 18.74
N LYS A 147 -11.06 -13.00 18.73
CA LYS A 147 -11.85 -13.26 19.95
C LYS A 147 -11.63 -14.66 20.53
N SER A 148 -11.36 -15.66 19.68
CA SER A 148 -11.10 -17.03 20.13
C SER A 148 -9.71 -17.16 20.76
N GLU A 149 -8.70 -16.53 20.17
CA GLU A 149 -7.33 -16.49 20.70
C GLU A 149 -7.27 -15.75 22.04
N TYR A 150 -7.92 -14.59 22.14
CA TYR A 150 -8.02 -13.85 23.40
C TYR A 150 -8.70 -14.68 24.51
N ARG A 151 -9.75 -15.45 24.18
CA ARG A 151 -10.41 -16.33 25.15
C ARG A 151 -9.48 -17.46 25.62
N ARG A 152 -8.69 -18.06 24.72
CA ARG A 152 -7.70 -19.09 25.07
C ARG A 152 -6.60 -18.53 25.96
N ALA A 153 -6.01 -17.40 25.58
CA ALA A 153 -4.99 -16.73 26.38
C ALA A 153 -5.51 -16.36 27.78
N LYS A 154 -6.75 -15.87 27.88
CA LYS A 154 -7.38 -15.53 29.16
C LYS A 154 -7.66 -16.75 30.05
N LEU A 155 -7.97 -17.90 29.46
CA LEU A 155 -8.13 -19.17 30.20
C LEU A 155 -6.80 -19.69 30.73
N GLN A 156 -5.76 -19.68 29.89
CA GLN A 156 -4.40 -20.05 30.31
C GLN A 156 -3.89 -19.16 31.45
N LEU A 157 -4.16 -17.86 31.38
CA LEU A 157 -3.77 -16.91 32.44
C LEU A 157 -4.52 -17.18 33.75
N LYS A 158 -5.79 -17.60 33.68
CA LYS A 158 -6.55 -18.06 34.85
C LYS A 158 -6.02 -19.37 35.43
N GLU A 159 -5.60 -20.32 34.59
CA GLU A 159 -4.99 -21.57 35.04
C GLU A 159 -3.65 -21.33 35.72
N LEU A 160 -2.77 -20.51 35.12
CA LEU A 160 -1.51 -20.09 35.73
C LEU A 160 -1.72 -19.35 37.06
N GLN A 161 -2.73 -18.47 37.14
CA GLN A 161 -3.09 -17.83 38.41
C GLN A 161 -3.64 -18.81 39.45
N LYS A 162 -4.23 -19.93 39.03
CA LYS A 162 -4.74 -20.97 39.92
C LYS A 162 -3.61 -21.87 40.41
N GLU A 163 -2.64 -22.19 39.56
CA GLU A 163 -1.41 -22.89 39.95
C GLU A 163 -0.55 -22.05 40.91
N LEU A 164 -0.43 -20.74 40.67
CA LEU A 164 0.28 -19.84 41.58
C LEU A 164 -0.41 -19.70 42.95
N LYS A 165 -1.71 -20.01 43.04
CA LYS A 165 -2.51 -19.98 44.28
C LYS A 165 -2.66 -21.36 44.94
N ALA A 166 -2.16 -22.43 44.33
CA ALA A 166 -2.16 -23.76 44.94
C ALA A 166 -0.97 -23.88 45.90
N PRO A 167 -1.18 -24.24 47.19
CA PRO A 167 -0.09 -24.34 48.15
C PRO A 167 0.71 -25.63 47.91
N THR A 168 1.94 -25.50 47.43
CA THR A 168 2.93 -26.59 47.50
C THR A 168 3.29 -26.81 48.97
N GLN A 169 2.75 -27.87 49.57
CA GLN A 169 3.21 -28.38 50.85
C GLN A 169 4.62 -28.97 50.67
N THR A 170 5.62 -28.32 51.23
CA THR A 170 6.87 -28.97 51.63
C THR A 170 7.34 -28.34 52.93
N THR A 171 7.21 -29.13 54.00
CA THR A 171 7.83 -29.10 55.34
C THR A 171 8.28 -27.77 55.95
N SER A 172 7.72 -27.56 57.15
CA SER A 172 8.09 -26.63 58.21
C SER A 172 9.58 -26.28 58.34
N ASN A 173 9.88 -25.01 58.59
CA ASN A 173 10.33 -24.55 59.91
C ASN A 173 10.35 -23.01 60.04
N ALA A 174 9.71 -22.57 61.14
CA ALA A 174 10.02 -21.43 61.99
C ALA A 174 10.20 -20.01 61.40
N ALA A 175 9.29 -19.13 61.83
CA ALA A 175 9.56 -17.92 62.61
C ALA A 175 8.95 -16.62 62.04
N ALA A 176 7.88 -16.22 62.73
CA ALA A 176 7.63 -14.89 63.27
C ALA A 176 7.33 -13.69 62.33
N ALA A 177 6.19 -13.07 62.72
CA ALA A 177 5.91 -11.64 62.73
C ALA A 177 5.28 -10.99 61.49
N GLY A 178 4.02 -10.57 61.67
CA GLY A 178 3.74 -9.14 61.60
C GLY A 178 2.87 -8.65 60.45
N ALA A 179 1.61 -8.39 60.80
CA ALA A 179 0.77 -7.27 60.35
C ALA A 179 0.30 -7.19 58.89
N ALA A 180 -1.02 -6.98 58.79
CA ALA A 180 -1.79 -6.72 57.58
C ALA A 180 -1.33 -5.44 56.86
N ALA A 181 -1.21 -5.50 55.54
CA ALA A 181 -1.11 -4.33 54.67
C ALA A 181 -2.07 -4.46 53.48
N SER A 182 -2.79 -3.38 53.21
CA SER A 182 -3.69 -3.08 52.10
C SER A 182 -3.06 -3.31 50.72
N PRO A 183 -3.85 -3.47 49.63
CA PRO A 183 -3.30 -3.68 48.29
C PRO A 183 -2.51 -2.44 47.87
N GLU A 184 -1.20 -2.60 47.71
CA GLU A 184 -0.32 -1.56 47.21
C GLU A 184 -0.73 -1.17 45.78
N ASP A 185 -0.97 0.14 45.59
CA ASP A 185 -0.95 0.77 44.28
C ASP A 185 0.41 0.48 43.63
N VAL A 186 0.40 -0.30 42.53
CA VAL A 186 1.57 -0.44 41.66
C VAL A 186 1.75 0.90 40.93
N SER A 187 2.40 1.84 41.62
CA SER A 187 2.90 3.05 41.01
C SER A 187 4.13 2.70 40.18
N VAL A 188 3.94 2.67 38.85
CA VAL A 188 5.06 2.62 37.92
C VAL A 188 5.76 3.98 38.02
N SER A 189 6.82 4.04 38.82
CA SER A 189 7.74 5.17 38.85
C SER A 189 8.55 5.14 37.56
N LEU A 190 8.10 5.92 36.57
CA LEU A 190 8.94 6.28 35.44
C LEU A 190 10.19 6.96 36.02
N PRO A 191 11.42 6.56 35.62
CA PRO A 191 12.62 7.26 36.05
C PRO A 191 12.43 8.73 35.69
N ALA A 192 12.58 9.62 36.65
CA ALA A 192 12.66 11.05 36.43
C ALA A 192 14.01 11.37 35.74
N GLY A 193 14.24 10.77 34.57
CA GLY A 193 15.21 11.24 33.62
C GLY A 193 14.72 12.59 33.15
N SER A 194 15.57 13.60 33.30
CA SER A 194 15.40 14.96 32.81
C SER A 194 14.95 14.97 31.36
N ALA A 195 13.64 14.87 31.13
CA ALA A 195 13.05 15.23 29.86
C ALA A 195 13.21 16.75 29.79
N SER A 196 14.27 17.22 29.12
CA SER A 196 14.30 18.58 28.62
C SER A 196 12.95 18.80 27.94
N PRO A 197 12.13 19.77 28.38
CA PRO A 197 10.83 19.98 27.79
C PRO A 197 11.08 20.26 26.31
N ILE A 198 10.69 19.30 25.47
CA ILE A 198 10.74 19.50 24.02
C ILE A 198 9.91 20.76 23.79
N PRO A 199 10.46 21.82 23.19
CA PRO A 199 9.76 23.08 23.05
C PRO A 199 8.49 22.83 22.24
N PHE A 200 7.34 22.90 22.93
CA PHE A 200 6.03 22.68 22.34
C PHE A 200 5.37 24.02 22.12
N THR A 201 5.09 24.35 20.86
CA THR A 201 4.23 25.50 20.55
C THR A 201 2.78 25.07 20.76
N PRO A 202 2.03 25.69 21.69
CA PRO A 202 0.66 25.28 21.95
C PRO A 202 -0.22 25.50 20.72
N VAL A 203 -0.93 24.45 20.31
CA VAL A 203 -1.90 24.49 19.22
C VAL A 203 -3.30 24.24 19.79
N SER A 204 -4.20 25.17 19.49
CA SER A 204 -5.63 25.09 19.74
C SER A 204 -6.37 24.81 18.44
N LEU A 205 -7.40 23.96 18.52
CA LEU A 205 -8.20 23.56 17.37
C LEU A 205 -9.66 23.81 17.69
N VAL A 206 -10.38 24.51 16.82
CA VAL A 206 -11.80 24.83 17.01
C VAL A 206 -12.56 24.49 15.73
N TRP A 207 -13.69 23.81 15.86
CA TRP A 207 -14.62 23.58 14.76
C TRP A 207 -16.01 24.14 15.13
N ARG A 208 -16.64 24.85 14.20
CA ARG A 208 -17.96 25.47 14.38
C ARG A 208 -18.88 25.12 13.24
N ASP A 209 -20.09 24.69 13.59
CA ASP A 209 -21.16 24.28 12.67
C ASP A 209 -20.66 23.34 11.54
N LEU A 210 -19.80 22.38 11.90
CA LEU A 210 -19.17 21.50 10.93
C LEU A 210 -20.20 20.49 10.39
N LYS A 211 -20.48 20.60 9.08
CA LYS A 211 -21.35 19.70 8.32
C LYS A 211 -20.55 18.96 7.26
N TYR A 212 -20.90 17.70 7.04
CA TYR A 212 -20.25 16.88 6.02
C TYR A 212 -21.29 16.07 5.26
N VAL A 213 -21.37 16.32 3.96
CA VAL A 213 -22.35 15.70 3.06
C VAL A 213 -21.62 14.90 1.99
N VAL A 214 -22.03 13.65 1.80
CA VAL A 214 -21.49 12.73 0.79
C VAL A 214 -22.59 12.38 -0.22
N LYS A 215 -22.21 12.29 -1.50
CA LYS A 215 -23.10 11.80 -2.55
C LYS A 215 -22.99 10.28 -2.63
N THR A 216 -24.11 9.60 -2.43
CA THR A 216 -24.22 8.14 -2.55
C THR A 216 -24.16 7.74 -4.03
N PRO A 217 -23.73 6.53 -4.42
CA PRO A 217 -23.77 6.07 -5.81
C PRO A 217 -25.15 6.20 -6.49
N ASN A 218 -26.23 6.17 -5.70
CA ASN A 218 -27.61 6.35 -6.17
C ASN A 218 -28.00 7.85 -6.34
N GLY A 219 -27.05 8.78 -6.25
CA GLY A 219 -27.29 10.23 -6.37
C GLY A 219 -27.85 10.90 -5.11
N ALA A 220 -28.30 10.13 -4.11
CA ALA A 220 -28.83 10.66 -2.86
C ALA A 220 -27.73 11.34 -2.01
N ARG A 221 -28.04 12.53 -1.48
CA ARG A 221 -27.17 13.28 -0.56
C ARG A 221 -27.35 12.74 0.86
N LEU A 222 -26.29 12.20 1.44
CA LEU A 222 -26.26 11.72 2.82
C LEU A 222 -25.42 12.67 3.68
N GLU A 223 -26.07 13.29 4.65
CA GLU A 223 -25.40 14.13 5.64
C GLU A 223 -24.91 13.25 6.81
N LEU A 224 -23.58 13.19 6.98
CA LEU A 224 -22.92 12.37 7.99
C LEU A 224 -22.60 13.15 9.27
N LEU A 225 -22.27 14.44 9.14
CA LEU A 225 -22.08 15.35 10.27
C LEU A 225 -23.09 16.48 10.15
N LYS A 226 -23.82 16.76 11.23
CA LYS A 226 -24.95 17.69 11.27
C LYS A 226 -24.67 18.86 12.21
N GLY A 227 -23.85 19.81 11.75
CA GLY A 227 -23.58 21.06 12.49
C GLY A 227 -22.86 20.86 13.82
N ILE A 228 -21.80 20.05 13.83
CA ILE A 228 -21.07 19.73 15.05
C ILE A 228 -20.11 20.87 15.39
N SER A 229 -20.09 21.28 16.66
CA SER A 229 -19.16 22.30 17.16
C SER A 229 -18.37 21.77 18.35
N GLY A 230 -17.14 22.24 18.52
CA GLY A 230 -16.26 21.81 19.60
C GLY A 230 -14.86 22.40 19.49
N TYR A 231 -14.02 22.11 20.48
CA TYR A 231 -12.66 22.61 20.53
C TYR A 231 -11.72 21.65 21.26
N GLY A 232 -10.44 21.72 20.90
CA GLY A 232 -9.32 21.07 21.57
C GLY A 232 -8.36 22.13 22.10
N CYS A 233 -8.07 22.06 23.41
CA CYS A 233 -7.10 22.94 24.05
C CYS A 233 -5.73 22.27 24.10
N PRO A 234 -4.64 23.05 23.98
CA PRO A 234 -3.29 22.54 24.21
C PRO A 234 -3.17 22.02 25.64
N GLY A 235 -2.43 20.91 25.82
CA GLY A 235 -2.19 20.29 27.13
C GLY A 235 -3.39 19.55 27.74
N ARG A 236 -4.49 19.36 27.00
CA ARG A 236 -5.65 18.58 27.45
C ARG A 236 -5.88 17.38 26.53
N LEU A 237 -6.25 16.25 27.15
CA LEU A 237 -6.74 15.08 26.44
C LEU A 237 -8.26 15.22 26.20
N THR A 238 -8.66 15.43 24.96
CA THR A 238 -10.08 15.46 24.58
C THR A 238 -10.53 14.07 24.12
N ALA A 239 -11.49 13.48 24.83
CA ALA A 239 -12.09 12.20 24.46
C ALA A 239 -13.36 12.39 23.62
N LEU A 240 -13.44 11.71 22.46
CA LEU A 240 -14.63 11.67 21.61
C LEU A 240 -15.36 10.33 21.80
N MET A 241 -16.51 10.36 22.46
CA MET A 241 -17.30 9.16 22.79
C MET A 241 -18.67 9.18 22.12
N GLY A 242 -19.23 8.00 21.86
CA GLY A 242 -20.55 7.85 21.24
C GLY A 242 -20.75 6.45 20.67
N GLY A 243 -22.01 6.08 20.38
CA GLY A 243 -22.38 4.77 19.84
C GLY A 243 -21.69 4.42 18.51
N SER A 244 -21.71 3.13 18.14
CA SER A 244 -21.22 2.71 16.81
C SER A 244 -22.01 3.43 15.72
N GLY A 245 -21.34 3.94 14.69
CA GLY A 245 -21.98 4.70 13.61
C GLY A 245 -22.31 6.17 13.91
N ALA A 246 -22.03 6.68 15.11
CA ALA A 246 -22.31 8.07 15.48
C ALA A 246 -21.46 9.15 14.75
N GLY A 247 -20.63 8.76 13.77
CA GLY A 247 -19.81 9.71 13.01
C GLY A 247 -18.49 10.14 13.68
N LYS A 248 -18.03 9.44 14.73
CA LYS A 248 -16.77 9.77 15.44
C LYS A 248 -15.55 9.77 14.51
N THR A 249 -15.35 8.66 13.79
CA THR A 249 -14.27 8.53 12.82
C THR A 249 -14.44 9.53 11.69
N THR A 250 -15.68 9.77 11.23
CA THR A 250 -15.98 10.78 10.21
C THR A 250 -15.58 12.19 10.66
N LEU A 251 -15.87 12.56 11.90
CA LEU A 251 -15.46 13.84 12.47
C LEU A 251 -13.93 13.97 12.50
N MET A 252 -13.23 12.93 12.97
CA MET A 252 -11.77 12.93 12.99
C MET A 252 -11.14 12.97 11.59
N ASP A 253 -11.72 12.27 10.62
CA ASP A 253 -11.26 12.26 9.23
C ASP A 253 -11.46 13.63 8.54
N VAL A 254 -12.55 14.32 8.83
CA VAL A 254 -12.84 15.68 8.30
C VAL A 254 -11.89 16.70 8.93
N ILE A 255 -11.72 16.65 10.25
CA ILE A 255 -10.82 17.55 10.98
C ILE A 255 -9.36 17.34 10.54
N SER A 256 -8.94 16.09 10.31
CA SER A 256 -7.60 15.78 9.79
C SER A 256 -7.40 16.16 8.32
N GLY A 257 -8.49 16.42 7.58
CA GLY A 257 -8.47 16.79 6.16
C GLY A 257 -8.26 15.60 5.23
N ARG A 258 -8.57 14.38 5.67
CA ARG A 258 -8.42 13.15 4.88
C ARG A 258 -9.62 12.85 3.99
N LYS A 259 -10.79 13.39 4.33
CA LYS A 259 -12.02 13.25 3.53
C LYS A 259 -12.20 14.44 2.60
N THR A 260 -11.87 14.27 1.32
CA THR A 260 -11.99 15.32 0.28
C THR A 260 -13.15 15.09 -0.70
N GLN A 261 -13.77 13.91 -0.71
CA GLN A 261 -14.81 13.54 -1.67
C GLN A 261 -16.20 14.13 -1.36
N GLY A 262 -16.40 14.72 -0.18
CA GLY A 262 -17.70 15.26 0.23
C GLY A 262 -17.63 16.78 0.39
N GLU A 263 -18.80 17.41 0.45
CA GLU A 263 -18.92 18.83 0.72
C GLU A 263 -18.77 19.04 2.24
N ILE A 264 -17.70 19.73 2.64
CA ILE A 264 -17.46 20.17 4.02
C ILE A 264 -17.96 21.61 4.13
N GLN A 265 -18.84 21.87 5.08
CA GLN A 265 -19.32 23.22 5.42
C GLN A 265 -19.04 23.49 6.90
N GLY A 266 -18.89 24.77 7.24
CA GLY A 266 -18.54 25.22 8.59
C GLY A 266 -17.11 25.76 8.68
N GLU A 267 -16.70 26.11 9.89
CA GLU A 267 -15.41 26.74 10.15
C GLU A 267 -14.49 25.79 10.92
N LEU A 268 -13.24 25.69 10.46
CA LEU A 268 -12.18 24.97 11.15
C LEU A 268 -11.01 25.92 11.36
N LEU A 269 -10.73 26.23 12.64
CA LEU A 269 -9.77 27.23 13.06
C LEU A 269 -8.61 26.56 13.82
N VAL A 270 -7.39 26.97 13.50
CA VAL A 270 -6.16 26.58 14.18
C VAL A 270 -5.55 27.84 14.77
N ASN A 271 -5.44 27.92 16.10
CA ASN A 271 -4.97 29.14 16.79
C ASN A 271 -5.74 30.42 16.39
N GLY A 272 -7.04 30.29 16.14
CA GLY A 272 -7.91 31.41 15.75
C GLY A 272 -7.87 31.80 14.27
N ALA A 273 -6.97 31.22 13.47
CA ALA A 273 -6.91 31.44 12.02
C ALA A 273 -7.58 30.29 11.26
N PRO A 274 -8.14 30.52 10.06
CA PRO A 274 -8.66 29.47 9.19
C PRO A 274 -7.61 28.39 8.92
N LYS A 275 -8.01 27.12 9.02
CA LYS A 275 -7.13 25.98 8.80
C LYS A 275 -6.60 25.97 7.36
N ASN A 276 -5.28 26.07 7.23
CA ASN A 276 -4.58 25.72 5.99
C ASN A 276 -4.10 24.26 6.07
N GLN A 277 -4.54 23.41 5.12
CA GLN A 277 -4.24 21.98 5.14
C GLN A 277 -2.74 21.67 5.08
N SER A 278 -1.95 22.44 4.31
CA SER A 278 -0.51 22.17 4.12
C SER A 278 0.31 22.44 5.38
N SER A 279 -0.02 23.50 6.13
CA SER A 279 0.60 23.80 7.41
C SER A 279 0.08 22.86 8.50
N PHE A 280 -1.22 22.55 8.48
CA PHE A 280 -1.85 21.70 9.48
C PHE A 280 -1.33 20.26 9.44
N SER A 281 -1.10 19.69 8.25
CA SER A 281 -0.57 18.32 8.11
C SER A 281 0.85 18.15 8.65
N ARG A 282 1.63 19.24 8.78
CA ARG A 282 2.99 19.21 9.36
C ARG A 282 3.00 19.20 10.88
N ILE A 283 1.95 19.73 11.52
CA ILE A 283 1.86 19.86 12.97
C ILE A 283 0.90 18.84 13.61
N MET A 284 0.11 18.13 12.80
CA MET A 284 -0.89 17.16 13.26
C MET A 284 -0.47 15.73 12.90
N GLY A 285 -0.39 14.87 13.92
CA GLY A 285 -0.23 13.42 13.74
C GLY A 285 -1.58 12.71 13.78
N TYR A 286 -1.93 12.02 12.70
CA TYR A 286 -3.11 11.17 12.64
C TYR A 286 -2.71 9.70 12.70
N VAL A 287 -3.38 8.92 13.55
CA VAL A 287 -3.21 7.46 13.62
C VAL A 287 -4.48 6.82 13.11
N GLU A 288 -4.36 5.95 12.12
CA GLU A 288 -5.50 5.26 11.52
C GLU A 288 -5.99 4.12 12.42
N GLN A 289 -7.21 3.66 12.15
CA GLN A 289 -7.75 2.47 12.81
C GLN A 289 -7.02 1.18 12.39
N THR A 290 -6.43 1.17 11.20
CA THR A 290 -5.64 0.05 10.68
C THR A 290 -4.18 0.48 10.54
N ASP A 291 -3.28 -0.31 11.09
CA ASP A 291 -1.85 -0.03 11.02
C ASP A 291 -1.33 -0.18 9.58
N ILE A 292 -0.60 0.83 9.12
CA ILE A 292 0.09 0.82 7.83
C ILE A 292 1.59 0.70 8.12
N HIS A 293 2.08 -0.53 8.24
CA HIS A 293 3.50 -0.81 8.37
C HIS A 293 3.92 -1.84 7.32
N SER A 294 5.15 -1.70 6.82
CA SER A 294 5.75 -2.76 6.03
C SER A 294 6.00 -3.96 6.96
N PRO A 295 5.43 -5.15 6.68
CA PRO A 295 5.58 -6.30 7.57
C PRO A 295 7.02 -6.81 7.63
N GLN A 296 7.89 -6.40 6.70
CA GLN A 296 9.30 -6.77 6.65
C GLN A 296 10.23 -5.77 7.34
N ALA A 297 9.73 -4.56 7.67
CA ALA A 297 10.54 -3.54 8.31
C ALA A 297 10.63 -3.78 9.82
N THR A 298 11.81 -3.56 10.38
CA THR A 298 12.00 -3.57 11.84
C THR A 298 11.32 -2.35 12.48
N VAL A 299 11.02 -2.44 13.78
CA VAL A 299 10.41 -1.32 14.54
C VAL A 299 11.27 -0.05 14.44
N ARG A 300 12.60 -0.18 14.48
CA ARG A 300 13.53 0.95 14.36
C ARG A 300 13.43 1.62 12.99
N GLU A 301 13.36 0.84 11.92
CA GLU A 301 13.24 1.35 10.55
C GLU A 301 11.87 2.02 10.34
N ALA A 302 10.79 1.41 10.85
CA ALA A 302 9.45 1.98 10.76
C ALA A 302 9.35 3.33 11.50
N LEU A 303 9.95 3.43 12.69
CA LEU A 303 10.00 4.67 13.46
C LEU A 303 10.88 5.72 12.77
N GLY A 304 12.05 5.34 12.28
CA GLY A 304 12.96 6.21 11.53
C GLY A 304 12.33 6.75 10.24
N PHE A 305 11.64 5.89 9.49
CA PHE A 305 10.91 6.26 8.28
C PHE A 305 9.77 7.24 8.59
N SER A 306 8.98 6.97 9.64
CA SER A 306 7.89 7.86 10.06
C SER A 306 8.39 9.22 10.55
N ALA A 307 9.57 9.27 11.16
CA ALA A 307 10.23 10.50 11.58
C ALA A 307 10.78 11.30 10.39
N ALA A 308 11.36 10.62 9.39
CA ALA A 308 11.94 11.28 8.21
C ALA A 308 10.90 11.85 7.23
N LEU A 309 9.68 11.31 7.23
CA LEU A 309 8.58 11.79 6.37
C LEU A 309 7.78 12.97 6.95
N ARG A 310 8.02 13.33 8.21
CA ARG A 310 7.39 14.48 8.88
C ARG A 310 8.26 15.73 8.74
#